data_AF-A0A1L7LGK0-F1
#
_entry.id   AF-A0A1L7LGK0-F1
#
_cell.length_a   1.000
_cell.length_b   1.000
_cell.length_c   1.000
_cell.angle_alpha   90.00
_cell.angle_beta   90.00
_cell.angle_gamma   90.00
#
_symmetry.space_group_name_H-M   'P 1'
#
loop_
_entity.id
_entity.type
_entity.pdbx_description
1 polymer ?
#
loop_
_entity_poly.entity_id
_entity_poly.type
_entity_poly.pdbx_seq_one_letter_code
_entity_poly.pdbx_strand_id
1 'polypeptide(L)'
;MENGCRGLSSIKIDERIALSEIIIYLRNTSDKSSYLKFIEGISPLNFDKIEISGYLSVILLENRVPQHLIDEIGYIYTEEDIDVGERIKDLDLLTKDNMQVLFDYPYLKDIYIILKDVKKQEGISAEAINKLQESNCYIDDSDTQEVIESIIDIGNQYRNNKISREVFINEFNRHYKNLEDESILEFIGDLISNEMKSN
;
A
#
# COMPACT_ATOMS: atom_id res chain seq x y z
N MET A 1 -1.37 21.11 -30.33
CA MET A 1 -2.19 22.32 -30.12
C MET A 1 -1.45 23.21 -29.12
N GLU A 2 -1.53 24.52 -29.31
CA GLU A 2 -0.61 25.55 -28.86
C GLU A 2 -0.42 25.64 -27.33
N ASN A 3 0.84 25.69 -26.90
CA ASN A 3 1.24 26.16 -25.57
C ASN A 3 1.11 27.68 -25.52
N GLY A 4 -0.13 28.18 -25.40
CA GLY A 4 -0.39 29.52 -24.91
C GLY A 4 -0.06 29.57 -23.42
N CYS A 5 0.75 30.54 -23.00
CA CYS A 5 1.10 30.78 -21.61
C CYS A 5 -0.19 30.93 -20.78
N ARG A 6 -0.58 29.87 -20.06
CA ARG A 6 -1.80 29.88 -19.23
C ARG A 6 -1.64 30.94 -18.14
N GLY A 7 -2.68 31.75 -17.95
CA GLY A 7 -2.66 32.78 -16.90
C GLY A 7 -2.56 32.15 -15.50
N LEU A 8 -1.91 32.84 -14.57
CA LEU A 8 -1.77 32.40 -13.17
C LEU A 8 -3.12 32.06 -12.50
N SER A 9 -4.20 32.71 -12.91
CA SER A 9 -5.56 32.44 -12.42
C SER A 9 -6.11 31.09 -12.87
N SER A 10 -5.79 30.64 -14.10
CA SER A 10 -6.25 29.34 -14.59
C SER A 10 -5.47 28.19 -13.93
N ILE A 11 -4.17 28.38 -13.65
CA ILE A 11 -3.36 27.38 -12.95
C ILE A 11 -3.92 27.10 -11.54
N LYS A 12 -4.27 28.15 -10.79
CA LYS A 12 -4.87 28.00 -9.46
C LYS A 12 -6.25 27.32 -9.47
N ILE A 13 -6.99 27.43 -10.57
CA ILE A 13 -8.29 26.73 -10.71
C ILE A 13 -8.03 25.24 -10.95
N ASP A 14 -7.10 24.90 -11.84
CA ASP A 14 -6.74 23.52 -12.16
C ASP A 14 -6.20 22.79 -10.91
N GLU A 15 -5.32 23.43 -10.12
CA GLU A 15 -4.80 22.87 -8.86
C GLU A 15 -5.91 22.58 -7.85
N ARG A 16 -6.85 23.51 -7.67
CA ARG A 16 -8.00 23.33 -6.77
C ARG A 16 -8.89 22.17 -7.21
N ILE A 17 -9.14 22.05 -8.51
CA ILE A 17 -9.93 20.94 -9.06
C ILE A 17 -9.19 19.63 -8.81
N ALA A 18 -7.90 19.56 -9.12
CA ALA A 18 -7.09 18.36 -8.92
C ALA A 18 -7.09 17.89 -7.46
N LEU A 19 -6.88 18.80 -6.50
CA LEU A 19 -6.93 18.47 -5.07
C LEU A 19 -8.32 17.98 -4.64
N SER A 20 -9.39 18.59 -5.16
CA SER A 20 -10.77 18.18 -4.86
C SER A 20 -11.07 16.77 -5.37
N GLU A 21 -10.60 16.43 -6.58
CA GLU A 21 -10.75 15.08 -7.15
C GLU A 21 -9.98 14.03 -6.32
N ILE A 22 -8.77 14.35 -5.84
CA ILE A 22 -8.03 13.44 -4.95
C ILE A 22 -8.77 13.22 -3.63
N ILE A 23 -9.36 14.25 -3.03
CA ILE A 23 -10.17 14.10 -1.81
C ILE A 23 -11.37 13.17 -2.07
N ILE A 24 -12.06 13.34 -3.20
CA ILE A 24 -13.18 12.48 -3.61
C ILE A 24 -12.71 11.04 -3.83
N TYR A 25 -11.59 10.84 -4.52
CA TYR A 25 -11.01 9.53 -4.76
C TYR A 25 -10.68 8.83 -3.44
N LEU A 26 -9.91 9.46 -2.55
CA LEU A 26 -9.53 8.90 -1.25
C LEU A 26 -10.75 8.53 -0.39
N ARG A 27 -11.85 9.27 -0.50
CA ARG A 27 -13.04 9.00 0.31
C ARG A 27 -13.96 7.91 -0.27
N ASN A 28 -13.97 7.74 -1.58
CA ASN A 28 -15.00 6.95 -2.27
C ASN A 28 -14.46 5.77 -3.08
N THR A 29 -13.13 5.66 -3.24
CA THR A 29 -12.54 4.54 -3.96
C THR A 29 -12.72 3.22 -3.22
N SER A 30 -12.84 2.13 -3.98
CA SER A 30 -12.72 0.76 -3.48
C SER A 30 -11.44 0.09 -3.95
N ASP A 31 -10.55 0.86 -4.59
CA ASP A 31 -9.27 0.37 -5.07
C ASP A 31 -8.42 -0.11 -3.90
N LYS A 32 -7.71 -1.21 -4.13
CA LYS A 32 -6.75 -1.73 -3.17
C LYS A 32 -5.36 -1.33 -3.63
N SER A 33 -4.65 -0.61 -2.77
CA SER A 33 -3.22 -0.33 -2.91
C SER A 33 -2.58 -0.37 -1.54
N SER A 34 -1.27 -0.63 -1.52
CA SER A 34 -0.55 -0.69 -0.27
C SER A 34 -0.57 0.66 0.49
N TYR A 35 -0.49 1.77 -0.27
CA TYR A 35 -0.54 3.13 0.26
C TYR A 35 -1.89 3.45 0.91
N LEU A 36 -3.00 3.14 0.24
CA LEU A 36 -4.34 3.34 0.81
C LEU A 36 -4.52 2.46 2.05
N LYS A 37 -4.01 1.23 2.00
CA LYS A 37 -4.08 0.31 3.14
C LYS A 37 -3.32 0.81 4.35
N PHE A 38 -2.17 1.46 4.14
CA PHE A 38 -1.41 2.12 5.19
C PHE A 38 -2.19 3.30 5.80
N ILE A 39 -2.77 4.18 4.97
CA ILE A 39 -3.60 5.30 5.44
C ILE A 39 -4.80 4.81 6.27
N GLU A 40 -5.49 3.77 5.82
CA GLU A 40 -6.60 3.15 6.57
C GLU A 40 -6.19 2.67 7.97
N GLY A 41 -4.92 2.30 8.16
CA GLY A 41 -4.37 1.88 9.44
C GLY A 41 -4.19 3.03 10.44
N ILE A 42 -4.14 4.28 9.97
CA ILE A 42 -3.98 5.45 10.82
C ILE A 42 -5.36 5.93 11.29
N SER A 43 -5.63 5.79 12.59
CA SER A 43 -6.86 6.30 13.18
C SER A 43 -7.02 7.81 12.94
N PRO A 44 -8.22 8.30 12.56
CA PRO A 44 -8.46 9.72 12.37
C PRO A 44 -8.43 10.47 13.70
N LEU A 45 -8.04 11.75 13.68
CA LEU A 45 -8.25 12.64 14.81
C LEU A 45 -9.74 12.97 14.96
N ASN A 46 -10.17 13.22 16.19
CA ASN A 46 -11.55 13.55 16.52
C ASN A 46 -11.88 15.02 16.25
N PHE A 47 -11.80 15.44 14.98
CA PHE A 47 -12.12 16.80 14.58
C PHE A 47 -13.62 17.13 14.75
N ASP A 48 -13.92 18.40 15.06
CA ASP A 48 -15.29 18.91 14.89
C ASP A 48 -15.68 18.90 13.40
N LYS A 49 -16.64 18.05 13.06
CA LYS A 49 -17.17 17.90 11.69
C LYS A 49 -17.69 19.21 11.09
N ILE A 50 -18.11 20.18 11.91
CA ILE A 50 -18.61 21.48 11.43
C ILE A 50 -17.46 22.31 10.85
N GLU A 51 -16.27 22.22 11.46
CA GLU A 51 -15.08 22.99 11.12
C GLU A 51 -14.33 22.44 9.88
N ILE A 52 -14.53 21.17 9.53
CA ILE A 52 -13.87 20.52 8.37
C ILE A 52 -14.02 21.32 7.07
N SER A 53 -15.23 21.82 6.81
CA SER A 53 -15.48 22.63 5.61
C SER A 53 -14.71 23.96 5.62
N GLY A 54 -14.51 24.55 6.80
CA GLY A 54 -13.70 25.74 7.01
C GLY A 54 -12.22 25.48 6.72
N TYR A 55 -11.66 24.41 7.28
CA TYR A 55 -10.27 24.01 7.03
C TYR A 55 -9.99 23.78 5.54
N LEU A 56 -10.84 22.96 4.91
CA LEU A 56 -10.70 22.63 3.48
C LEU A 56 -10.85 23.86 2.59
N SER A 57 -11.73 24.81 2.94
CA SER A 57 -11.89 26.04 2.15
C SER A 57 -10.59 26.85 2.08
N VAL A 58 -9.86 26.97 3.19
CA VAL A 58 -8.58 27.69 3.23
C VAL A 58 -7.51 26.93 2.44
N ILE A 59 -7.43 25.62 2.60
CA ILE A 59 -6.46 24.78 1.87
C ILE A 59 -6.70 24.89 0.36
N LEU A 60 -7.95 24.74 -0.09
CA LEU A 60 -8.32 24.69 -1.51
C LEU A 60 -8.33 26.06 -2.18
N LEU A 61 -8.63 27.15 -1.47
CA LEU A 61 -8.73 28.50 -2.04
C LEU A 61 -7.43 29.31 -1.89
N GLU A 62 -6.73 29.12 -0.78
CA GLU A 62 -5.56 29.92 -0.42
C GLU A 62 -4.24 29.16 -0.53
N ASN A 63 -4.29 27.84 -0.79
CA ASN A 63 -3.12 26.97 -0.90
C ASN A 63 -2.18 27.06 0.32
N ARG A 64 -2.78 27.09 1.51
CA ARG A 64 -2.06 27.11 2.80
C ARG A 64 -2.83 26.34 3.86
N VAL A 65 -2.10 25.92 4.89
CA VAL A 65 -2.70 25.32 6.09
C VAL A 65 -3.23 26.46 6.99
N PRO A 66 -4.50 26.43 7.43
CA PRO A 66 -5.02 27.41 8.38
C PRO A 66 -4.38 27.25 9.78
N GLN A 67 -4.00 28.36 10.43
CA GLN A 67 -3.40 28.30 11.78
C GLN A 67 -4.34 27.64 12.81
N HIS A 68 -5.64 27.93 12.74
CA HIS A 68 -6.62 27.32 13.65
C HIS A 68 -6.73 25.80 13.50
N LEU A 69 -6.36 25.21 12.35
CA LEU A 69 -6.23 23.75 12.21
C LEU A 69 -5.00 23.22 12.95
N ILE A 70 -3.89 23.95 12.90
CA ILE A 70 -2.66 23.58 13.63
C ILE A 70 -2.93 23.62 15.14
N ASP A 71 -3.60 24.68 15.60
CA ASP A 71 -3.95 24.85 17.01
C ASP A 71 -4.91 23.74 17.49
N GLU A 72 -5.90 23.37 16.67
CA GLU A 72 -6.82 22.26 16.95
C GLU A 72 -6.10 20.91 17.05
N ILE A 73 -5.22 20.60 16.09
CA ILE A 73 -4.40 19.37 16.14
C ILE A 73 -3.55 19.36 17.42
N GLY A 74 -2.97 20.50 17.79
CA GLY A 74 -2.21 20.66 19.02
C GLY A 74 -3.04 20.38 20.27
N TYR A 75 -4.28 20.88 20.31
CA TYR A 75 -5.23 20.62 21.39
C TYR A 75 -5.62 19.14 21.47
N ILE A 76 -5.94 18.51 20.35
CA ILE A 76 -6.27 17.07 20.30
C ILE A 76 -5.10 16.23 20.83
N TYR A 77 -3.87 16.54 20.43
CA TYR A 77 -2.66 15.85 20.91
C TYR A 77 -2.42 15.99 22.42
N THR A 78 -2.95 17.03 23.07
CA THR A 78 -2.81 17.21 24.52
C THR A 78 -3.94 16.60 25.33
N GLU A 79 -5.13 16.51 24.76
CA GLU A 79 -6.34 16.11 25.50
C GLU A 79 -6.75 14.65 25.29
N GLU A 80 -6.40 14.06 24.14
CA GLU A 80 -6.75 12.69 23.82
C GLU A 80 -5.60 11.72 24.14
N ASP A 81 -5.96 10.47 24.47
CA ASP A 81 -5.00 9.39 24.71
C ASP A 81 -4.44 8.87 23.38
N ILE A 82 -3.53 9.66 22.79
CA ILE A 82 -2.88 9.41 21.51
C ILE A 82 -1.38 9.31 21.75
N ASP A 83 -0.75 8.25 21.25
CA ASP A 83 0.70 8.23 21.11
C ASP A 83 1.13 9.16 19.96
N VAL A 84 1.38 10.42 20.32
CA VAL A 84 1.80 11.47 19.38
C VAL A 84 3.12 11.10 18.70
N GLY A 85 4.00 10.39 19.41
CA GLY A 85 5.31 9.98 18.88
C GLY A 85 5.17 8.91 17.79
N GLU A 86 4.32 7.92 17.99
CA GLU A 86 3.97 6.92 16.98
C GLU A 86 3.25 7.56 15.80
N ARG A 87 2.23 8.38 16.07
CA ARG A 87 1.46 9.06 15.02
C ARG A 87 2.32 9.92 14.11
N ILE A 88 3.27 10.68 14.66
CA ILE A 88 4.18 11.51 13.85
C ILE A 88 5.05 10.64 12.95
N LYS A 89 5.52 9.48 13.43
CA LYS A 89 6.29 8.54 12.59
C LYS A 89 5.45 8.02 11.43
N ASP A 90 4.19 7.66 11.67
CA ASP A 90 3.29 7.20 10.61
C ASP A 90 3.00 8.29 9.58
N LEU A 91 2.74 9.52 10.05
CA LEU A 91 2.51 10.67 9.17
C LEU A 91 3.77 11.04 8.36
N ASP A 92 4.96 10.90 8.93
CA ASP A 92 6.23 11.14 8.24
C ASP A 92 6.40 10.18 7.07
N LEU A 93 6.06 8.89 7.24
CA LEU A 93 6.13 7.89 6.17
C LEU A 93 5.30 8.26 4.93
N LEU A 94 4.19 9.00 5.09
CA LEU A 94 3.37 9.44 3.95
C LEU A 94 4.12 10.37 2.99
N THR A 95 5.17 11.04 3.46
CA THR A 95 5.92 12.04 2.69
C THR A 95 7.42 11.75 2.59
N LYS A 96 7.91 10.81 3.39
CA LYS A 96 9.31 10.41 3.46
C LYS A 96 9.86 10.00 2.10
N ASP A 97 11.12 10.34 1.86
CA ASP A 97 11.88 10.02 0.64
C ASP A 97 11.13 10.42 -0.65
N ASN A 98 10.42 11.55 -0.64
CA ASN A 98 9.55 12.00 -1.75
C ASN A 98 8.46 10.99 -2.11
N MET A 99 7.80 10.41 -1.09
CA MET A 99 6.76 9.39 -1.24
C MET A 99 7.26 8.07 -1.88
N GLN A 100 8.55 7.76 -1.72
CA GLN A 100 9.16 6.52 -2.25
C GLN A 100 9.19 5.37 -1.23
N VAL A 101 8.45 5.49 -0.14
CA VAL A 101 8.27 4.38 0.82
C VAL A 101 7.55 3.23 0.12
N LEU A 102 8.15 2.04 0.19
CA LEU A 102 7.58 0.79 -0.35
C LEU A 102 6.57 0.22 0.65
N PHE A 103 5.33 0.69 0.59
CA PHE A 103 4.25 0.23 1.47
C PHE A 103 3.79 -1.19 1.16
N ASP A 104 4.07 -1.71 -0.04
CA ASP A 104 3.72 -3.07 -0.46
C ASP A 104 4.66 -4.15 0.10
N TYR A 105 5.79 -3.73 0.67
CA TYR A 105 6.83 -4.62 1.19
C TYR A 105 6.34 -5.69 2.18
N PRO A 106 5.49 -5.39 3.18
CA PRO A 106 4.97 -6.41 4.10
C PRO A 106 4.18 -7.51 3.37
N TYR A 107 3.38 -7.15 2.37
CA TYR A 107 2.59 -8.09 1.59
C TYR A 107 3.47 -8.94 0.68
N LEU A 108 4.49 -8.33 0.08
CA LEU A 108 5.49 -9.02 -0.71
C LEU A 108 6.25 -10.05 0.15
N LYS A 109 6.67 -9.66 1.36
CA LYS A 109 7.31 -10.56 2.34
C LYS A 109 6.43 -11.76 2.66
N ASP A 110 5.15 -11.56 2.95
CA ASP A 110 4.20 -12.64 3.23
C ASP A 110 4.05 -13.60 2.04
N ILE A 111 3.93 -13.05 0.83
CA ILE A 111 3.92 -13.83 -0.41
C ILE A 111 5.17 -14.70 -0.51
N TYR A 112 6.36 -14.13 -0.36
CA TYR A 112 7.62 -14.90 -0.46
C TYR A 112 7.73 -16.00 0.59
N ILE A 113 7.27 -15.78 1.82
CA ILE A 113 7.22 -16.82 2.85
C ILE A 113 6.36 -17.99 2.39
N ILE A 114 5.15 -17.71 1.89
CA ILE A 114 4.23 -18.74 1.39
C ILE A 114 4.84 -19.49 0.20
N LEU A 115 5.42 -18.77 -0.75
CA LEU A 115 6.00 -19.37 -1.95
C LEU A 115 7.21 -20.26 -1.62
N LYS A 116 8.05 -19.87 -0.66
CA LYS A 116 9.16 -20.70 -0.14
C LYS A 116 8.64 -22.00 0.46
N ASP A 117 7.55 -21.94 1.23
CA ASP A 117 6.92 -23.14 1.79
C ASP A 117 6.34 -24.05 0.71
N VAL A 118 5.66 -23.48 -0.30
CA VAL A 118 5.16 -24.22 -1.48
C VAL A 118 6.30 -24.92 -2.22
N LYS A 119 7.43 -24.24 -2.44
CA LYS A 119 8.62 -24.81 -3.07
C LYS A 119 9.18 -25.99 -2.27
N LYS A 120 9.23 -25.88 -0.94
CA LYS A 120 9.75 -26.91 -0.04
C LYS A 120 8.84 -28.14 0.06
N GLN A 121 7.53 -27.93 0.14
CA GLN A 121 6.56 -29.03 0.30
C GLN A 121 6.07 -29.61 -1.03
N GLU A 122 6.39 -28.95 -2.15
CA GLU A 122 5.93 -29.32 -3.50
C GLU A 122 4.40 -29.52 -3.54
N GLY A 123 3.69 -28.56 -2.94
CA GLY A 123 2.25 -28.57 -2.78
C GLY A 123 1.74 -27.25 -2.20
N ILE A 124 0.43 -27.00 -2.32
CA ILE A 124 -0.20 -25.76 -1.87
C ILE A 124 -1.58 -26.05 -1.28
N SER A 125 -1.89 -25.41 -0.16
CA SER A 125 -3.17 -25.54 0.56
C SER A 125 -4.19 -24.48 0.13
N ALA A 126 -5.46 -24.62 0.54
CA ALA A 126 -6.46 -23.57 0.37
C ALA A 126 -6.07 -22.28 1.07
N GLU A 127 -5.60 -22.43 2.30
CA GLU A 127 -5.22 -21.31 3.15
C GLU A 127 -4.06 -20.52 2.52
N ALA A 128 -3.06 -21.21 1.97
CA ALA A 128 -1.96 -20.58 1.26
C ALA A 128 -2.45 -19.80 0.03
N ILE A 129 -3.37 -20.37 -0.76
CA ILE A 129 -3.95 -19.67 -1.93
C ILE A 129 -4.72 -18.42 -1.49
N ASN A 130 -5.55 -18.51 -0.46
CA ASN A 130 -6.33 -17.37 0.03
C ASN A 130 -5.40 -16.26 0.54
N LYS A 131 -4.36 -16.60 1.31
CA LYS A 131 -3.36 -15.64 1.78
C LYS A 131 -2.59 -14.99 0.64
N LEU A 132 -2.21 -15.76 -0.39
CA LEU A 132 -1.60 -15.18 -1.60
C LEU A 132 -2.56 -14.18 -2.27
N GLN A 133 -3.84 -14.51 -2.43
CA GLN A 133 -4.83 -13.60 -3.01
C GLN A 133 -5.01 -12.32 -2.18
N GLU A 134 -5.07 -12.46 -0.85
CA GLU A 134 -5.22 -11.34 0.07
C GLU A 134 -4.00 -10.41 0.06
N SER A 135 -2.79 -10.95 0.04
CA SER A 135 -1.57 -10.13 -0.03
C SER A 135 -1.35 -9.54 -1.42
N ASN A 136 -1.64 -10.29 -2.49
CA ASN A 136 -1.39 -9.87 -3.86
C ASN A 136 -2.21 -8.64 -4.28
N CYS A 137 -3.35 -8.39 -3.63
CA CYS A 137 -4.17 -7.22 -3.93
C CYS A 137 -3.61 -5.90 -3.39
N TYR A 138 -2.47 -5.93 -2.68
CA TYR A 138 -1.74 -4.77 -2.20
C TYR A 138 -0.30 -4.72 -2.73
N ILE A 139 0.00 -5.44 -3.82
CA ILE A 139 1.28 -5.32 -4.53
C ILE A 139 1.13 -4.19 -5.55
N ASP A 140 2.04 -3.21 -5.49
CA ASP A 140 1.95 -2.02 -6.36
C ASP A 140 2.61 -2.25 -7.74
N ASP A 141 3.45 -3.29 -7.85
CA ASP A 141 4.07 -3.73 -9.11
C ASP A 141 3.18 -4.71 -9.88
N SER A 142 2.64 -4.26 -11.01
CA SER A 142 1.70 -5.06 -11.82
C SER A 142 2.32 -6.34 -12.37
N ASP A 143 3.60 -6.32 -12.75
CA ASP A 143 4.28 -7.49 -13.32
C ASP A 143 4.43 -8.60 -12.26
N THR A 144 4.79 -8.21 -11.03
CA THR A 144 4.84 -9.07 -9.86
C THR A 144 3.45 -9.64 -9.54
N GLN A 145 2.43 -8.78 -9.58
CA GLN A 145 1.05 -9.17 -9.34
C GLN A 145 0.57 -10.25 -10.31
N GLU A 146 0.82 -10.07 -11.62
CA GLU A 146 0.47 -11.03 -12.68
C GLU A 146 1.17 -12.39 -12.51
N VAL A 147 2.43 -12.38 -12.07
CA VAL A 147 3.16 -13.62 -11.80
C VAL A 147 2.55 -14.38 -10.61
N ILE A 148 2.17 -13.68 -9.55
CA ILE A 148 1.53 -14.28 -8.37
C ILE A 148 0.13 -14.81 -8.73
N GLU A 149 -0.64 -14.09 -9.55
CA GLU A 149 -1.93 -14.56 -10.07
C GLU A 149 -1.77 -15.87 -10.86
N SER A 150 -0.72 -15.97 -11.69
CA SER A 150 -0.42 -17.20 -12.42
C SER A 150 -0.13 -18.37 -11.47
N ILE A 151 0.65 -18.13 -10.41
CA ILE A 151 0.92 -19.14 -9.37
C ILE A 151 -0.36 -19.57 -8.66
N ILE A 152 -1.23 -18.62 -8.32
CA ILE A 152 -2.54 -18.87 -7.71
C ILE A 152 -3.42 -19.75 -8.61
N ASP A 153 -3.49 -19.45 -9.90
CA ASP A 153 -4.28 -20.23 -10.87
C ASP A 153 -3.77 -21.68 -10.97
N ILE A 154 -2.47 -21.86 -11.15
CA ILE A 154 -1.85 -23.19 -11.21
C ILE A 154 -2.06 -23.97 -9.90
N GLY A 155 -1.95 -23.29 -8.75
CA GLY A 155 -2.28 -23.88 -7.45
C GLY A 155 -3.72 -24.35 -7.36
N ASN A 156 -4.67 -23.55 -7.85
CA ASN A 156 -6.09 -23.93 -7.90
C ASN A 156 -6.34 -25.10 -8.86
N GLN A 157 -5.67 -25.14 -10.02
CA GLN A 157 -5.77 -26.27 -10.94
C GLN A 157 -5.27 -27.56 -10.30
N TYR A 158 -4.15 -27.52 -9.60
CA TYR A 158 -3.58 -28.67 -8.89
C TYR A 158 -4.52 -29.18 -7.81
N ARG A 159 -5.02 -28.29 -6.95
CA ARG A 159 -5.92 -28.65 -5.86
C ARG A 159 -7.27 -29.23 -6.33
N ASN A 160 -7.72 -28.81 -7.52
CA ASN A 160 -8.92 -29.35 -8.15
C ASN A 160 -8.66 -30.61 -9.00
N ASN A 161 -7.47 -31.22 -8.87
CA ASN A 161 -7.05 -32.41 -9.63
C ASN A 161 -7.12 -32.24 -11.16
N LYS A 162 -7.04 -31.00 -11.67
CA LYS A 162 -7.04 -30.72 -13.12
C LYS A 162 -5.67 -30.94 -13.74
N ILE A 163 -4.61 -30.78 -12.96
CA ILE A 163 -3.22 -31.02 -13.36
C ILE A 163 -2.54 -32.00 -12.39
N SER A 164 -1.52 -32.71 -12.87
CA SER A 164 -0.72 -33.60 -12.02
C SER A 164 0.22 -32.80 -11.11
N ARG A 165 0.72 -33.46 -10.06
CA ARG A 165 1.75 -32.88 -9.18
C ARG A 165 3.02 -32.47 -9.95
N GLU A 166 3.43 -33.27 -10.93
CA GLU A 166 4.60 -32.97 -11.76
C GLU A 166 4.41 -31.70 -12.60
N VAL A 167 3.23 -31.56 -13.22
CA VAL A 167 2.88 -30.34 -13.98
C VAL A 167 2.82 -29.13 -13.04
N PHE A 168 2.22 -29.27 -11.86
CA PHE A 168 2.19 -28.22 -10.84
C PHE A 168 3.59 -27.74 -10.46
N ILE A 169 4.49 -28.66 -10.10
CA ILE A 169 5.87 -28.32 -9.68
C ILE A 169 6.61 -27.60 -10.81
N ASN A 170 6.50 -28.09 -12.05
CA ASN A 170 7.19 -27.50 -13.20
C ASN A 170 6.70 -26.08 -13.49
N GLU A 171 5.38 -25.88 -13.55
CA GLU A 171 4.80 -24.56 -13.81
C GLU A 171 5.02 -23.59 -12.64
N PHE A 172 4.87 -24.05 -11.40
CA PHE A 172 5.20 -23.27 -10.21
C PHE A 172 6.64 -22.76 -10.27
N ASN A 173 7.61 -23.65 -10.52
CA ASN A 173 9.02 -23.26 -10.58
C ASN A 173 9.31 -22.29 -11.74
N ARG A 174 8.62 -22.45 -12.88
CA ARG A 174 8.73 -21.53 -14.02
C ARG A 174 8.30 -20.11 -13.64
N HIS A 175 7.16 -19.96 -12.97
CA HIS A 175 6.68 -18.65 -12.51
C HIS A 175 7.48 -18.10 -11.33
N TYR A 176 7.79 -18.95 -10.34
CA TYR A 176 8.58 -18.57 -9.17
C TYR A 176 9.94 -17.99 -9.56
N LYS A 177 10.59 -18.53 -10.61
CA LYS A 177 11.85 -17.99 -11.14
C LYS A 177 11.75 -16.53 -11.60
N ASN A 178 10.58 -16.07 -12.06
CA ASN A 178 10.38 -14.67 -12.43
C ASN A 178 10.32 -13.73 -11.22
N LEU A 179 10.08 -14.28 -10.02
CA LEU A 179 10.11 -13.57 -8.75
C LEU A 179 11.47 -13.68 -8.04
N GLU A 180 12.37 -14.55 -8.52
CA GLU A 180 13.73 -14.69 -8.00
C GLU A 180 14.62 -13.56 -8.56
N ASP A 181 14.33 -12.31 -8.19
CA ASP A 181 15.35 -11.26 -8.20
C ASP A 181 16.26 -11.48 -6.98
N GLU A 182 17.53 -11.82 -7.23
CA GLU A 182 18.52 -12.10 -6.17
C GLU A 182 18.62 -10.96 -5.15
N SER A 183 18.42 -9.70 -5.58
CA SER A 183 18.48 -8.54 -4.69
C SER A 183 17.31 -8.47 -3.70
N ILE A 184 16.10 -8.83 -4.15
CA ILE A 184 14.89 -8.88 -3.32
C ILE A 184 14.96 -10.06 -2.35
N LEU A 185 15.46 -11.21 -2.81
CA LEU A 185 15.61 -12.40 -1.97
C LEU A 185 16.68 -12.24 -0.89
N GLU A 186 17.79 -11.56 -1.19
CA GLU A 186 18.85 -11.24 -0.24
C GLU A 186 18.36 -10.24 0.81
N PHE A 187 17.68 -9.16 0.37
CA PHE A 187 17.06 -8.18 1.26
C PHE A 187 16.00 -8.78 2.20
N ILE A 188 15.11 -9.63 1.67
CA ILE A 188 14.10 -10.35 2.47
C ILE A 188 14.78 -11.36 3.40
N GLY A 189 15.83 -12.05 2.94
CA GLY A 189 16.61 -12.99 3.73
C GLY A 189 17.28 -12.34 4.94
N ASP A 190 17.86 -11.15 4.75
CA ASP A 190 18.51 -10.36 5.80
C ASP A 190 17.50 -9.83 6.82
N LEU A 191 16.32 -9.36 6.36
CA LEU A 191 15.27 -8.85 7.24
C LEU A 191 14.63 -9.95 8.11
N ILE A 192 14.31 -11.12 7.52
CA ILE A 192 13.84 -12.28 8.29
C ILE A 192 14.89 -12.68 9.34
N SER A 193 16.17 -12.66 8.95
CA SER A 193 17.28 -13.00 9.85
C SER A 193 17.48 -11.97 10.98
N ASN A 194 17.14 -10.71 10.76
CA ASN A 194 17.29 -9.62 11.74
C ASN A 194 16.09 -9.54 12.72
N GLU A 195 14.87 -9.82 12.27
CA GLU A 195 13.70 -9.93 13.16
C GLU A 195 13.79 -11.16 14.08
N MET A 196 14.28 -12.30 13.58
CA MET A 196 14.50 -13.51 14.40
C MET A 196 15.62 -13.37 15.43
N LYS A 197 16.52 -12.39 15.27
CA LYS A 197 17.57 -12.06 16.26
C LYS A 197 17.13 -11.04 17.32
N SER A 198 15.97 -10.42 17.11
CA SER A 198 15.43 -9.36 17.98
C SER A 198 14.33 -9.86 18.94
N ASN A 199 14.03 -11.17 18.90
CA ASN A 199 13.19 -11.92 19.85
C ASN A 199 14.04 -12.91 20.65
#